data_AF-A0A176RZA9-F1
#
_entry.id   AF-A0A176RZA9-F1
#
_cell.length_a   1.000
_cell.length_b   1.000
_cell.length_c   1.000
_cell.angle_alpha   90.00
_cell.angle_beta   90.00
_cell.angle_gamma   90.00
#
_symmetry.space_group_name_H-M   'P 1'
#
loop_
_entity.id
_entity.type
_entity.pdbx_description
1 polymer ?
#
loop_
_entity_poly.entity_id
_entity_poly.type
_entity_poly.pdbx_seq_one_letter_code
_entity_poly.pdbx_strand_id
1 'polypeptide(L)'
;MNTIIFWVMRRMRVPLLILLTAYTVAMVGMTLIEGVDAQGQPWRMDFFHAFYFVSFMGTTIGFGEIPYEFSSAQRMWVTLSLYMTVVAWIY
;
A
#
# COMPACT_ATOMS: atom_id res chain seq x y z
N MET A 1 -18.15 -3.43 -30.76
CA MET A 1 -18.12 -3.05 -29.33
C MET A 1 -17.24 -3.99 -28.49
N ASN A 2 -17.39 -5.32 -28.59
CA ASN A 2 -16.55 -6.29 -27.85
C ASN A 2 -15.04 -6.20 -28.13
N THR A 3 -14.63 -5.94 -29.38
CA THR A 3 -13.21 -5.90 -29.75
C THR A 3 -12.47 -4.74 -29.08
N ILE A 4 -13.11 -3.57 -28.95
CA ILE A 4 -12.50 -2.38 -28.32
C ILE A 4 -12.28 -2.61 -26.83
N ILE A 5 -13.28 -3.15 -26.12
CA ILE A 5 -13.17 -3.50 -24.69
C ILE A 5 -12.05 -4.51 -24.47
N PHE A 6 -11.93 -5.54 -25.32
CA PHE A 6 -10.85 -6.51 -25.24
C PHE A 6 -9.46 -5.88 -25.39
N TRP A 7 -9.27 -4.99 -26.37
CA TRP A 7 -8.00 -4.30 -26.56
C TRP A 7 -7.64 -3.38 -25.39
N VAL A 8 -8.62 -2.66 -24.84
CA VAL A 8 -8.42 -1.83 -23.64
C VAL A 8 -8.02 -2.70 -22.45
N MET A 9 -8.78 -3.75 -22.14
CA MET A 9 -8.47 -4.65 -21.03
C MET A 9 -7.11 -5.34 -21.18
N ARG A 10 -6.71 -5.71 -22.41
CA ARG A 10 -5.39 -6.27 -22.69
C ARG A 10 -4.27 -5.27 -22.43
N ARG A 11 -4.47 -3.99 -22.77
CA ARG A 11 -3.49 -2.93 -22.49
C ARG A 11 -3.44 -2.59 -21.00
N MET A 12 -4.59 -2.55 -20.33
CA MET A 12 -4.72 -2.27 -18.89
C MET A 12 -4.19 -3.41 -18.01
N ARG A 13 -3.99 -4.62 -18.54
CA ARG A 13 -3.46 -5.74 -17.76
C ARG A 13 -2.12 -5.43 -17.11
N VAL A 14 -1.21 -4.78 -17.83
CA VAL A 14 0.13 -4.43 -17.31
C VAL A 14 0.04 -3.41 -16.16
N PRO A 15 -0.60 -2.22 -16.32
CA PRO A 15 -0.71 -1.26 -15.23
C PRO A 15 -1.45 -1.85 -14.02
N LEU A 16 -2.54 -2.61 -14.24
CA LEU A 16 -3.27 -3.26 -13.14
C LEU A 16 -2.42 -4.27 -12.38
N LEU A 17 -1.57 -5.05 -13.05
CA LEU A 17 -0.65 -5.97 -12.38
C LEU A 17 0.46 -5.25 -11.62
N ILE A 18 0.98 -4.13 -12.14
CA ILE A 18 1.97 -3.30 -11.46
C ILE A 18 1.36 -2.73 -10.16
N LEU A 19 0.17 -2.14 -10.25
CA LEU A 19 -0.56 -1.64 -9.08
C LEU A 19 -0.83 -2.73 -8.06
N LEU A 20 -1.34 -3.89 -8.49
CA LEU A 20 -1.62 -5.03 -7.62
C LEU A 20 -0.35 -5.49 -6.89
N THR A 21 0.77 -5.58 -7.59
CA THR A 21 2.05 -6.03 -7.03
C THR A 21 2.60 -5.01 -6.03
N ALA A 22 2.62 -3.72 -6.40
CA ALA A 22 3.09 -2.66 -5.52
C ALA A 22 2.28 -2.59 -4.22
N TYR A 23 0.95 -2.65 -4.32
CA TYR A 23 0.07 -2.65 -3.15
C TYR A 23 0.28 -3.90 -2.29
N THR A 24 0.45 -5.07 -2.90
CA THR A 24 0.69 -6.32 -2.17
C THR A 24 2.00 -6.25 -1.38
N VAL A 25 3.09 -5.78 -2.02
CA VAL A 25 4.39 -5.61 -1.35
C VAL A 25 4.28 -4.61 -0.20
N ALA A 26 3.67 -3.44 -0.44
CA ALA A 26 3.49 -2.41 0.58
C ALA A 26 2.72 -2.95 1.81
N MET A 27 1.60 -3.65 1.58
CA MET A 27 0.79 -4.24 2.64
C MET A 27 1.55 -5.33 3.41
N VAL A 28 2.22 -6.26 2.71
CA VAL A 28 2.96 -7.35 3.36
C VAL A 28 4.09 -6.80 4.23
N GLY A 29 4.82 -5.78 3.77
CA GLY A 29 5.86 -5.18 4.62
C GLY A 29 5.28 -4.54 5.89
N MET A 30 4.12 -3.88 5.81
CA MET A 30 3.45 -3.31 6.99
C MET A 30 3.00 -4.37 8.01
N THR A 31 2.57 -5.55 7.56
CA THR A 31 2.15 -6.63 8.49
C THR A 31 3.34 -7.40 9.10
N LEU A 32 4.53 -7.30 8.50
CA LEU A 32 5.75 -7.94 9.00
C LEU A 32 6.50 -7.08 10.01
N ILE A 33 6.49 -5.76 9.86
CA ILE A 33 7.21 -4.85 10.75
C ILE A 33 6.40 -4.62 12.04
N GLU A 34 7.03 -4.91 13.19
CA GLU A 34 6.44 -4.62 14.49
C GLU A 34 6.39 -3.11 14.76
N GLY A 35 5.20 -2.65 15.13
CA GLY A 35 4.91 -1.33 15.68
C GLY A 35 4.75 -1.39 17.20
N VAL A 36 4.21 -0.31 17.76
CA VAL A 36 4.00 -0.16 19.20
C VAL A 36 2.57 0.33 19.42
N ASP A 37 1.86 -0.27 20.37
CA ASP A 37 0.53 0.20 20.76
C ASP A 37 0.60 1.38 21.76
N ALA A 38 -0.57 1.88 22.16
CA ALA A 38 -0.68 2.99 23.11
C ALA A 38 -0.12 2.67 24.51
N GLN A 39 0.15 1.40 24.83
CA GLN A 39 0.68 0.93 26.11
C GLN A 39 2.17 0.56 26.00
N GLY A 40 2.82 0.84 24.86
CA GLY A 40 4.22 0.52 24.64
C GLY A 40 4.49 -0.95 24.32
N GLN A 41 3.45 -1.76 24.08
CA GLN A 41 3.60 -3.17 23.76
C GLN A 41 3.81 -3.38 22.25
N PRO A 42 4.54 -4.44 21.84
CA PRO A 42 4.72 -4.76 20.43
C PRO A 42 3.37 -5.06 19.79
N TRP A 43 3.07 -4.37 18.70
CA TRP A 43 1.84 -4.52 17.94
C TRP A 43 2.15 -4.84 16.48
N ARG A 44 1.42 -5.79 15.90
CA ARG A 44 1.52 -6.14 14.49
C ARG A 44 0.24 -5.79 13.77
N MET A 45 0.40 -5.06 12.65
CA MET A 45 -0.71 -4.69 11.80
C MET A 45 -1.27 -5.94 11.12
N ASP A 46 -2.59 -6.13 11.16
CA ASP A 46 -3.25 -7.15 10.36
C ASP A 46 -3.42 -6.69 8.90
N PHE A 47 -3.82 -7.61 8.03
CA PHE A 47 -4.02 -7.30 6.61
C PHE A 47 -5.15 -6.28 6.36
N PHE A 48 -6.15 -6.18 7.23
CA PHE A 48 -7.26 -5.23 7.05
C PHE A 48 -6.80 -3.80 7.33
N HIS A 49 -6.06 -3.59 8.42
CA HIS A 49 -5.45 -2.32 8.75
C HIS A 49 -4.39 -1.91 7.72
N ALA A 50 -3.56 -2.86 7.27
CA ALA A 50 -2.57 -2.60 6.22
C ALA A 50 -3.24 -2.22 4.89
N PHE A 51 -4.30 -2.93 4.49
CA PHE A 51 -5.07 -2.61 3.30
C PHE A 51 -5.72 -1.23 3.40
N TYR A 52 -6.33 -0.91 4.54
CA TYR A 52 -6.94 0.39 4.79
C TYR A 52 -5.91 1.52 4.72
N PHE A 53 -4.77 1.37 5.41
CA PHE A 53 -3.67 2.33 5.39
C PHE A 53 -3.10 2.56 3.99
N VAL A 54 -2.71 1.49 3.30
CA VAL A 54 -2.09 1.56 1.97
C VAL A 54 -3.07 2.15 0.94
N SER A 55 -4.38 1.94 1.10
CA SER A 55 -5.39 2.48 0.17
C SER A 55 -5.39 4.01 0.12
N PHE A 56 -5.40 4.69 1.27
CA PHE A 56 -5.39 6.17 1.30
C PHE A 56 -3.97 6.74 1.17
N MET A 57 -2.94 6.00 1.59
CA MET A 57 -1.55 6.41 1.40
C MET A 57 -1.16 6.37 -0.08
N GLY A 58 -1.43 5.25 -0.77
CA GLY A 58 -1.05 5.04 -2.17
C GLY A 58 -1.76 5.96 -3.15
N THR A 59 -2.92 6.50 -2.77
CA THR A 59 -3.67 7.51 -3.53
C THR A 59 -3.36 8.95 -3.09
N THR A 60 -2.35 9.14 -2.24
CA THR A 60 -1.87 10.45 -1.76
C THR A 60 -2.88 11.26 -0.94
N ILE A 61 -3.89 10.60 -0.35
CA ILE A 61 -4.86 11.24 0.56
C ILE A 61 -4.19 11.56 1.90
N GLY A 62 -3.45 10.59 2.46
CA GLY A 62 -2.57 10.80 3.62
C GLY A 62 -3.28 11.20 4.93
N PHE A 63 -4.19 10.38 5.45
CA PHE A 63 -4.86 10.62 6.75
C PHE A 63 -3.94 10.55 7.98
N GLY A 64 -2.67 10.15 7.80
CA GLY A 64 -1.70 9.98 8.88
C GLY A 64 -1.47 8.52 9.27
N GLU A 65 -0.83 8.33 10.43
CA GLU A 65 -0.46 7.02 10.98
C GLU A 65 -1.61 6.51 11.84
N ILE A 66 -2.24 5.42 11.40
CA ILE A 66 -3.38 4.80 12.09
C ILE A 66 -3.24 3.27 12.07
N PRO A 67 -3.70 2.56 13.11
CA PRO A 67 -4.39 3.06 14.30
C PRO A 67 -3.48 3.64 15.39
N TYR A 68 -2.16 3.41 15.30
CA TYR A 68 -1.15 3.91 16.24
C TYR A 68 -0.03 4.63 15.50
N GLU A 69 0.77 5.40 16.22
CA GLU A 69 1.99 5.99 15.67
C GLU A 69 2.95 4.91 15.19
N PHE A 70 3.57 5.15 14.05
CA PHE A 70 4.45 4.18 13.42
C PHE A 70 5.85 4.22 14.03
N SER A 71 6.42 3.03 14.19
CA SER A 71 7.84 2.90 14.55
C SER A 71 8.74 3.46 13.44
N SER A 72 10.00 3.77 13.75
CA SER A 72 10.95 4.25 12.73
C SER A 72 11.10 3.28 11.56
N ALA A 73 11.01 1.97 11.82
CA ALA A 73 11.04 0.93 10.80
C ALA A 73 9.80 0.98 9.90
N GLN A 74 8.61 1.12 10.49
CA GLN A 74 7.36 1.29 9.74
C GLN A 74 7.41 2.57 8.89
N ARG A 75 7.86 3.70 9.43
CA ARG A 75 8.01 4.96 8.69
C ARG A 75 8.95 4.82 7.49
N MET A 76 10.10 4.17 7.67
CA MET A 76 11.03 3.89 6.57
C MET A 76 10.37 3.07 5.46
N TRP A 77 9.62 2.02 5.83
CA TRP A 77 8.88 1.21 4.88
C TRP A 77 7.78 1.98 4.16
N VAL A 78 7.06 2.85 4.87
CA VAL A 78 6.04 3.74 4.29
C VAL A 78 6.67 4.70 3.30
N THR A 79 7.84 5.28 3.59
CA THR A 79 8.56 6.14 2.65
C THR A 79 8.88 5.41 1.34
N LEU A 80 9.40 4.18 1.43
CA LEU A 80 9.65 3.34 0.25
C LEU A 80 8.36 3.01 -0.50
N SER A 81 7.31 2.66 0.24
CA SER A 81 5.99 2.33 -0.31
C SER A 81 5.38 3.51 -1.05
N LEU A 82 5.52 4.74 -0.53
CA LEU A 82 5.02 5.96 -1.15
C LEU A 82 5.63 6.17 -2.54
N TYR A 83 6.96 6.14 -2.65
CA TYR A 83 7.62 6.30 -3.95
C TYR A 83 7.25 5.16 -4.90
N MET A 84 7.15 3.93 -4.40
CA MET A 84 6.74 2.77 -5.20
C MET A 84 5.33 2.91 -5.75
N THR A 85 4.36 3.32 -4.92
CA THR A 85 2.96 3.46 -5.34
C THR A 85 2.76 4.64 -6.28
N VAL A 86 3.47 5.77 -6.07
CA VAL A 86 3.42 6.91 -6.99
C VAL A 86 3.92 6.50 -8.38
N VAL A 87 5.05 5.79 -8.46
CA VAL A 87 5.58 5.29 -9.75
C VAL A 87 4.62 4.28 -10.40
N ALA A 88 3.97 3.41 -9.61
CA ALA A 88 2.99 2.46 -10.12
C ALA A 88 1.76 3.14 -10.75
N TRP A 89 1.32 4.29 -10.21
CA TRP A 89 0.20 5.08 -10.76
C TRP A 89 0.55 5.89 -12.01
N ILE A 90 1.83 6.15 -12.28
CA ILE A 90 2.28 6.85 -13.51
C ILE A 90 2.15 5.93 -14.74
N TYR A 91 2.09 4.62 -14.55
CA TYR A 91 2.03 3.61 -15.60
C TYR A 91 0.61 3.41 -16.15
#